data_AF-A0A8B8PQL6-F1
#
_entry.id   AF-A0A8B8PQL6-F1
#
_cell.length_a   1.000
_cell.length_b   1.000
_cell.length_c   1.000
_cell.angle_alpha   90.00
_cell.angle_beta   90.00
_cell.angle_gamma   90.00
#
_symmetry.space_group_name_H-M   'P 1'
#
loop_
_entity.id
_entity.type
_entity.pdbx_description
1 polymer ?
#
loop_
_entity_poly.entity_id
_entity_poly.type
_entity_poly.pdbx_seq_one_letter_code
_entity_poly.pdbx_strand_id
1 'polypeptide(L)'
;MNSERDVTQSNDQGPPSLPPRMPTTPVRLSDGLKKIFGKFKRSDSNTSSNSRTDLTAQPAGSQSSPFRRGATRSTMVATTSDVRSQLSNKKLTSFHTEKPFAEWDTDMLVDWLTTIGLSMYATNCRRWVRCGAHIMNATPAEVDKGLGITNHLHRKKLRLAISELNGDCDKVTKAAAKLDYFWVAKWLVDIGLPQYKEAFINARVDGRVLNYLTVEDLVSMNVKSLLHHASIRCGIRVLRSINFDLQMLKRRATAEEAEQMNTMRQQMNQITSTLPPNQSSEDNVGEVSTWTCHRVMEWLRMIDFAEFAPNLRGSGVHGGLIIFEDGFNIETMCTLLSIPSSRTLLRRHLSTFFESLVGKDLILRKRQYKELPSSQPLNPSAEIKTNKKSALWFSKLKSSKVAQDGMDEYLCPMYPVEPQLIKSPSRKSEGLISREGSQLSRIPESVNV
;
A
#
# COMPACT_ATOMS: atom_id res chain seq x y z
N MET A 1 -81.59 -34.47 18.42
CA MET A 1 -81.10 -35.19 19.62
C MET A 1 -80.08 -34.28 20.30
N ASN A 2 -80.24 -34.12 21.62
CA ASN A 2 -79.49 -33.39 22.67
C ASN A 2 -78.04 -32.96 22.32
N SER A 3 -77.54 -31.76 22.63
CA SER A 3 -77.42 -31.08 23.96
C SER A 3 -76.51 -31.88 24.92
N GLU A 4 -75.56 -31.35 25.71
CA GLU A 4 -75.15 -30.00 26.19
C GLU A 4 -73.58 -29.95 26.29
N ARG A 5 -72.83 -28.83 26.42
CA ARG A 5 -72.58 -27.96 27.61
C ARG A 5 -72.23 -28.75 28.91
N ASP A 6 -71.40 -28.34 29.87
CA ASP A 6 -70.67 -27.08 30.24
C ASP A 6 -69.63 -27.46 31.38
N VAL A 7 -68.43 -26.85 31.57
CA VAL A 7 -68.05 -25.72 32.49
C VAL A 7 -67.09 -26.06 33.67
N THR A 8 -66.33 -25.04 34.14
CA THR A 8 -65.50 -24.88 35.40
C THR A 8 -64.26 -25.79 35.61
N GLN A 9 -63.04 -25.30 35.94
CA GLN A 9 -62.51 -24.39 36.99
C GLN A 9 -62.39 -24.99 38.41
N SER A 10 -61.15 -25.10 38.94
CA SER A 10 -60.70 -24.50 40.22
C SER A 10 -59.24 -24.88 40.61
N ASN A 11 -58.54 -24.00 41.34
CA ASN A 11 -57.21 -24.22 41.96
C ASN A 11 -57.27 -25.14 43.20
N ASP A 12 -56.13 -25.70 43.67
CA ASP A 12 -55.48 -25.28 44.95
C ASP A 12 -54.03 -25.81 45.17
N GLN A 13 -53.37 -25.44 46.29
CA GLN A 13 -51.90 -25.42 46.49
C GLN A 13 -51.26 -26.52 47.41
N GLY A 14 -50.08 -27.04 47.00
CA GLY A 14 -48.88 -27.38 47.83
C GLY A 14 -48.94 -28.41 49.00
N PRO A 15 -47.83 -28.65 49.76
CA PRO A 15 -46.40 -28.52 49.42
C PRO A 15 -45.60 -29.85 49.80
N PRO A 16 -44.34 -29.95 50.34
CA PRO A 16 -43.35 -30.95 49.86
C PRO A 16 -42.80 -31.97 50.90
N SER A 17 -42.07 -33.03 50.46
CA SER A 17 -41.18 -33.84 51.34
C SER A 17 -40.11 -34.71 50.62
N LEU A 18 -39.02 -35.00 51.36
CA LEU A 18 -37.82 -35.84 51.09
C LEU A 18 -37.43 -36.52 52.44
N PRO A 19 -36.44 -37.43 52.55
CA PRO A 19 -35.97 -38.55 51.71
C PRO A 19 -35.97 -39.89 52.54
N PRO A 20 -35.23 -40.96 52.16
CA PRO A 20 -33.96 -41.24 52.88
C PRO A 20 -32.80 -41.77 51.99
N ARG A 21 -31.77 -42.41 52.58
CA ARG A 21 -30.34 -42.27 52.20
C ARG A 21 -29.58 -43.60 51.92
N MET A 22 -28.48 -43.50 51.16
CA MET A 22 -27.52 -44.56 50.75
C MET A 22 -26.67 -45.19 51.89
N PRO A 23 -26.01 -46.32 51.58
CA PRO A 23 -24.55 -46.46 51.75
C PRO A 23 -23.87 -47.13 50.50
N THR A 24 -22.55 -47.12 50.24
CA THR A 24 -21.36 -46.52 50.87
C THR A 24 -20.19 -46.45 49.87
N THR A 25 -19.28 -45.48 50.07
CA THR A 25 -17.90 -45.47 49.51
C THR A 25 -16.86 -45.73 50.61
N PRO A 26 -15.66 -46.19 50.25
CA PRO A 26 -14.41 -45.56 50.69
C PRO A 26 -13.66 -44.99 49.45
N VAL A 27 -13.33 -43.70 49.28
CA VAL A 27 -13.04 -42.61 50.26
C VAL A 27 -11.79 -43.01 51.08
N ARG A 28 -10.62 -42.33 51.07
CA ARG A 28 -10.25 -40.90 51.25
C ARG A 28 -8.69 -40.79 51.20
N LEU A 29 -7.94 -39.69 51.40
CA LEU A 29 -8.07 -38.22 51.63
C LEU A 29 -6.73 -37.57 51.14
N SER A 30 -6.70 -36.35 50.59
CA SER A 30 -6.21 -35.08 51.21
C SER A 30 -4.77 -35.10 51.80
N ASP A 31 -3.96 -34.05 51.66
CA ASP A 31 -4.19 -32.71 52.23
C ASP A 31 -3.72 -31.54 51.36
N GLY A 32 -4.14 -30.32 51.74
CA GLY A 32 -3.82 -29.08 51.02
C GLY A 32 -3.01 -28.06 51.85
N LEU A 33 -3.24 -26.77 51.54
CA LEU A 33 -2.77 -25.58 52.27
C LEU A 33 -1.26 -25.23 52.18
N LYS A 34 -0.90 -24.31 51.26
CA LYS A 34 -0.76 -22.86 51.60
C LYS A 34 -0.40 -21.97 50.39
N LYS A 35 -0.81 -20.69 50.50
CA LYS A 35 -0.49 -19.58 49.59
C LYS A 35 0.99 -19.18 49.69
N ILE A 36 1.64 -18.84 48.58
CA ILE A 36 2.74 -17.87 48.55
C ILE A 36 2.59 -16.97 47.31
N PHE A 37 2.65 -15.65 47.49
CA PHE A 37 2.62 -14.68 46.39
C PHE A 37 4.00 -14.57 45.71
N GLY A 38 4.07 -14.87 44.41
CA GLY A 38 5.28 -14.71 43.59
C GLY A 38 5.19 -13.52 42.62
N LYS A 39 5.34 -12.28 43.11
CA LYS A 39 5.52 -11.11 42.23
C LYS A 39 6.94 -11.13 41.67
N PHE A 40 7.15 -11.64 40.45
CA PHE A 40 8.44 -11.50 39.78
C PHE A 40 8.62 -10.07 39.28
N LYS A 41 9.32 -9.28 40.10
CA LYS A 41 9.72 -7.90 39.82
C LYS A 41 10.91 -7.90 38.85
N ARG A 42 11.01 -6.83 38.03
CA ARG A 42 12.19 -6.53 37.20
C ARG A 42 13.49 -6.66 38.00
N SER A 43 14.49 -7.29 37.40
CA SER A 43 15.89 -7.20 37.82
C SER A 43 16.66 -6.32 36.85
N ASP A 44 16.63 -5.00 37.11
CA ASP A 44 17.69 -4.09 36.72
C ASP A 44 18.60 -3.89 37.95
N SER A 45 19.87 -4.27 37.85
CA SER A 45 20.98 -4.00 38.79
C SER A 45 22.25 -4.34 38.00
N ASN A 46 23.35 -3.59 37.98
CA ASN A 46 24.01 -2.70 38.97
C ASN A 46 24.96 -1.79 38.13
N THR A 47 25.47 -0.61 38.49
CA THR A 47 25.55 0.28 39.68
C THR A 47 25.89 1.71 39.12
N SER A 48 25.91 2.89 39.79
CA SER A 48 25.84 3.25 41.21
C SER A 48 25.11 4.59 41.48
N SER A 49 24.56 4.66 42.68
CA SER A 49 24.35 5.78 43.63
C SER A 49 25.03 7.14 43.44
N ASN A 50 24.32 8.19 43.92
CA ASN A 50 24.81 9.55 44.13
C ASN A 50 24.48 10.03 45.57
N SER A 51 25.48 10.25 46.45
CA SER A 51 25.30 11.04 47.70
C SER A 51 26.60 11.38 48.46
N ARG A 52 26.98 12.68 48.41
CA ARG A 52 27.47 13.58 49.49
C ARG A 52 28.23 13.01 50.72
N THR A 53 29.52 13.39 50.81
CA THR A 53 30.32 13.89 51.96
C THR A 53 31.72 14.25 51.41
N ASP A 54 32.60 15.05 52.01
CA ASP A 54 32.46 16.29 52.79
C ASP A 54 33.79 17.11 52.65
N LEU A 55 33.77 18.41 52.96
CA LEU A 55 34.90 19.34 53.23
C LEU A 55 36.35 19.04 52.71
N THR A 56 36.93 19.97 51.93
CA THR A 56 38.20 20.69 52.27
C THR A 56 38.48 21.86 51.29
N ALA A 57 39.49 22.68 51.59
CA ALA A 57 39.56 24.09 51.19
C ALA A 57 40.16 24.43 49.80
N GLN A 58 39.84 25.66 49.37
CA GLN A 58 40.45 26.49 48.32
C GLN A 58 41.98 26.74 48.54
N PRO A 59 42.78 27.29 47.56
CA PRO A 59 42.39 28.43 46.71
C PRO A 59 42.95 28.58 45.27
N ALA A 60 42.41 29.60 44.59
CA ALA A 60 42.97 30.44 43.51
C ALA A 60 43.23 29.84 42.10
N GLY A 61 42.79 30.56 41.04
CA GLY A 61 43.22 30.24 39.67
C GLY A 61 42.35 30.65 38.47
N SER A 62 41.93 31.93 38.37
CA SER A 62 41.79 32.70 37.11
C SER A 62 41.06 32.17 35.84
N GLN A 63 40.18 33.04 35.32
CA GLN A 63 39.77 33.23 33.90
C GLN A 63 38.63 32.41 33.27
N SER A 64 37.91 33.10 32.38
CA SER A 64 36.62 32.74 31.79
C SER A 64 36.69 32.54 30.27
N SER A 65 35.88 31.63 29.73
CA SER A 65 35.21 31.73 28.41
C SER A 65 34.37 30.46 28.12
N PRO A 66 33.35 30.53 27.22
CA PRO A 66 32.18 29.64 27.30
C PRO A 66 32.23 28.38 26.41
N PHE A 67 31.31 27.46 26.71
CA PHE A 67 31.04 26.21 26.00
C PHE A 67 31.03 26.31 24.46
N ARG A 68 32.02 25.69 23.81
CA ARG A 68 31.97 25.39 22.38
C ARG A 68 31.34 24.01 22.16
N ARG A 69 30.02 23.92 21.98
CA ARG A 69 29.36 22.68 21.56
C ARG A 69 29.78 22.33 20.13
N GLY A 70 30.63 21.31 19.99
CA GLY A 70 31.00 20.75 18.70
C GLY A 70 29.78 20.22 17.96
N ALA A 71 29.51 20.76 16.78
CA ALA A 71 28.40 20.35 15.93
C ALA A 71 28.80 19.14 15.06
N THR A 72 28.66 17.93 15.59
CA THR A 72 28.77 16.68 14.82
C THR A 72 27.61 15.74 15.14
N ARG A 73 26.40 16.11 14.72
CA ARG A 73 25.27 15.18 14.61
C ARG A 73 25.07 14.75 13.15
N SER A 74 25.97 13.91 12.67
CA SER A 74 25.76 13.15 11.44
C SER A 74 24.62 12.13 11.68
N THR A 75 23.42 12.46 11.24
CA THR A 75 22.22 11.62 11.38
C THR A 75 22.19 10.50 10.33
N MET A 76 22.93 9.41 10.59
CA MET A 76 22.76 8.15 9.86
C MET A 76 22.94 6.93 10.78
N VAL A 77 21.86 6.52 11.45
CA VAL A 77 21.71 5.13 11.89
C VAL A 77 20.97 4.40 10.76
N ALA A 78 21.73 3.84 9.82
CA ALA A 78 21.17 2.90 8.85
C ALA A 78 20.60 1.70 9.62
N THR A 79 19.33 1.36 9.39
CA THR A 79 18.74 0.22 10.10
C THR A 79 19.34 -1.08 9.59
N THR A 80 19.30 -2.15 10.38
CA THR A 80 19.71 -3.49 9.92
C THR A 80 18.96 -3.94 8.66
N SER A 81 17.74 -3.44 8.46
CA SER A 81 16.94 -3.63 7.24
C SER A 81 17.47 -2.86 6.03
N ASP A 82 18.00 -1.64 6.22
CA ASP A 82 18.58 -0.84 5.13
C ASP A 82 19.86 -1.48 4.61
N VAL A 83 20.75 -1.87 5.54
CA VAL A 83 22.00 -2.59 5.21
C VAL A 83 21.68 -3.89 4.47
N ARG A 84 20.70 -4.67 4.95
CA ARG A 84 20.29 -5.93 4.32
C ARG A 84 19.73 -5.75 2.91
N SER A 85 18.90 -4.72 2.68
CA SER A 85 18.37 -4.41 1.34
C SER A 85 19.46 -3.90 0.39
N GLN A 86 20.40 -3.06 0.85
CA GLN A 86 21.53 -2.62 0.02
C GLN A 86 22.44 -3.79 -0.40
N LEU A 87 22.78 -4.68 0.54
CA LEU A 87 23.58 -5.87 0.21
C LEU A 87 22.85 -6.82 -0.73
N SER A 88 21.54 -7.00 -0.55
CA SER A 88 20.72 -7.90 -1.35
C SER A 88 20.48 -7.36 -2.77
N ASN A 89 20.13 -6.08 -2.95
CA ASN A 89 20.09 -5.42 -4.26
C ASN A 89 21.47 -5.43 -4.96
N LYS A 90 22.58 -5.24 -4.22
CA LYS A 90 23.93 -5.36 -4.80
C LYS A 90 24.22 -6.77 -5.30
N LYS A 91 23.80 -7.82 -4.58
CA LYS A 91 23.91 -9.21 -5.05
C LYS A 91 23.02 -9.49 -6.27
N LEU A 92 21.79 -8.99 -6.26
CA LEU A 92 20.82 -9.15 -7.35
C LEU A 92 21.32 -8.52 -8.65
N THR A 93 21.98 -7.36 -8.55
CA THR A 93 22.63 -6.68 -9.69
C THR A 93 24.05 -7.18 -10.00
N SER A 94 24.66 -8.00 -9.15
CA SER A 94 25.97 -8.61 -9.41
C SER A 94 25.89 -10.07 -9.86
N PHE A 95 24.70 -10.69 -9.90
CA PHE A 95 24.50 -12.02 -10.46
C PHE A 95 24.44 -11.97 -11.99
N HIS A 96 25.50 -11.43 -12.58
CA HIS A 96 25.75 -11.44 -14.02
C HIS A 96 26.72 -12.57 -14.34
N THR A 97 26.17 -13.64 -14.87
CA THR A 97 26.92 -14.71 -15.50
C THR A 97 26.89 -14.45 -17.00
N GLU A 98 28.04 -14.50 -17.68
CA GLU A 98 28.08 -14.39 -19.15
C GLU A 98 27.45 -15.60 -19.83
N LYS A 99 27.30 -16.72 -19.09
CA LYS A 99 26.64 -17.95 -19.53
C LYS A 99 25.12 -17.81 -19.50
N PRO A 100 24.39 -18.25 -20.55
CA PRO A 100 22.94 -18.30 -20.55
C PRO A 100 22.41 -19.25 -19.45
N PHE A 101 21.18 -19.00 -18.97
CA PHE A 101 20.58 -19.76 -17.86
C PHE A 101 20.63 -21.28 -18.06
N ALA A 102 20.44 -21.75 -19.30
CA ALA A 102 20.53 -23.16 -19.69
C ALA A 102 21.81 -23.87 -19.23
N GLU A 103 22.94 -23.16 -19.25
CA GLU A 103 24.30 -23.68 -19.00
C GLU A 103 24.73 -23.58 -17.53
N TRP A 104 23.88 -23.02 -16.65
CA TRP A 104 24.22 -22.89 -15.24
C TRP A 104 24.25 -24.28 -14.57
N ASP A 105 25.28 -24.54 -13.78
CA ASP A 105 25.37 -25.74 -12.95
C ASP A 105 24.53 -25.62 -11.66
N THR A 106 24.45 -26.72 -10.91
CA THR A 106 23.68 -26.79 -9.65
C THR A 106 24.16 -25.80 -8.58
N ASP A 107 25.45 -25.44 -8.54
CA ASP A 107 25.98 -24.49 -7.57
C ASP A 107 25.58 -23.05 -7.93
N MET A 108 25.76 -22.65 -9.19
CA MET A 108 25.27 -21.38 -9.74
C MET A 108 23.76 -21.20 -9.49
N LEU A 109 22.96 -22.26 -9.66
CA LEU A 109 21.52 -22.23 -9.42
C LEU A 109 21.16 -22.06 -7.94
N VAL A 110 21.95 -22.61 -7.02
CA VAL A 110 21.77 -22.43 -5.57
C VAL A 110 22.14 -21.01 -5.12
N ASP A 111 23.20 -20.44 -5.67
CA ASP A 111 23.61 -19.07 -5.38
C ASP A 111 22.64 -18.05 -5.98
N TRP A 112 22.10 -18.35 -7.16
CA TRP A 112 21.00 -17.58 -7.76
C TRP A 112 19.73 -17.63 -6.93
N LEU A 113 19.27 -18.83 -6.54
CA LEU A 113 18.12 -18.99 -5.63
C LEU A 113 18.33 -18.19 -4.34
N THR A 114 19.54 -18.21 -3.79
CA THR A 114 19.90 -17.41 -2.62
C THR A 114 19.82 -15.92 -2.89
N THR A 115 20.30 -15.46 -4.04
CA THR A 115 20.28 -14.06 -4.47
C THR A 115 18.87 -13.52 -4.66
N ILE A 116 17.95 -14.28 -5.26
CA ILE A 116 16.54 -13.86 -5.37
C ILE A 116 15.77 -13.99 -4.04
N GLY A 117 16.37 -14.55 -2.99
CA GLY A 117 15.77 -14.70 -1.67
C GLY A 117 15.05 -16.03 -1.40
N LEU A 118 15.27 -17.03 -2.26
CA LEU A 118 14.70 -18.39 -2.21
C LEU A 118 15.67 -19.46 -1.67
N SER A 119 16.68 -19.06 -0.87
CA SER A 119 17.71 -19.96 -0.31
C SER A 119 17.17 -21.15 0.50
N MET A 120 15.95 -21.10 1.03
CA MET A 120 15.33 -22.22 1.75
C MET A 120 15.07 -23.45 0.85
N TYR A 121 15.05 -23.27 -0.47
CA TYR A 121 14.91 -24.37 -1.43
C TYR A 121 16.27 -24.91 -1.93
N ALA A 122 17.40 -24.36 -1.48
CA ALA A 122 18.75 -24.76 -1.92
C ALA A 122 19.03 -26.27 -1.75
N THR A 123 18.65 -26.87 -0.62
CA THR A 123 18.88 -28.30 -0.36
C THR A 123 18.13 -29.20 -1.33
N ASN A 124 16.90 -28.83 -1.71
CA ASN A 124 16.12 -29.58 -2.68
C ASN A 124 16.62 -29.31 -4.12
N CYS A 125 17.01 -28.07 -4.41
CA CYS A 125 17.70 -27.72 -5.65
C CYS A 125 18.93 -28.62 -5.89
N ARG A 126 19.81 -28.76 -4.89
CA ARG A 126 21.00 -29.65 -4.96
C ARG A 126 20.69 -31.12 -5.20
N ARG A 127 19.49 -31.59 -4.82
CA ARG A 127 19.08 -33.00 -4.97
C ARG A 127 18.38 -33.28 -6.30
N TRP A 128 17.64 -32.30 -6.82
CA TRP A 128 16.77 -32.48 -7.98
C TRP A 128 17.34 -31.83 -9.26
N VAL A 129 18.02 -30.68 -9.16
CA VAL A 129 18.50 -29.91 -10.30
C VAL A 129 19.92 -30.33 -10.70
N ARG A 130 20.12 -30.60 -12.00
CA ARG A 130 21.43 -30.96 -12.59
C ARG A 130 22.09 -29.78 -13.30
N CYS A 131 21.29 -28.95 -13.97
CA CYS A 131 21.69 -27.75 -14.69
C CYS A 131 20.45 -26.89 -14.98
N GLY A 132 20.63 -25.66 -15.47
CA GLY A 132 19.52 -24.75 -15.73
C GLY A 132 18.59 -25.25 -16.84
N ALA A 133 19.12 -25.95 -17.84
CA ALA A 133 18.32 -26.63 -18.87
C ALA A 133 17.34 -27.67 -18.29
N HIS A 134 17.65 -28.30 -17.14
CA HIS A 134 16.69 -29.18 -16.46
C HIS A 134 15.47 -28.38 -15.94
N ILE A 135 15.69 -27.17 -15.41
CA ILE A 135 14.59 -26.31 -14.96
C ILE A 135 13.77 -25.78 -16.14
N MET A 136 14.42 -25.39 -17.25
CA MET A 136 13.72 -24.86 -18.43
C MET A 136 12.84 -25.91 -19.13
N ASN A 137 13.29 -27.17 -19.18
CA ASN A 137 12.58 -28.26 -19.84
C ASN A 137 11.54 -28.95 -18.93
N ALA A 138 11.57 -28.70 -17.62
CA ALA A 138 10.61 -29.24 -16.68
C ALA A 138 9.30 -28.43 -16.68
N THR A 139 8.17 -29.10 -16.48
CA THR A 139 6.89 -28.39 -16.29
C THR A 139 6.88 -27.60 -14.98
N PRO A 140 6.08 -26.52 -14.86
CA PRO A 140 5.98 -25.75 -13.62
C PRO A 140 5.66 -26.61 -12.39
N ALA A 141 4.84 -27.65 -12.55
CA ALA A 141 4.47 -28.57 -11.46
C ALA A 141 5.63 -29.49 -11.04
N GLU A 142 6.50 -29.90 -11.97
CA GLU A 142 7.71 -30.66 -11.66
C GLU A 142 8.74 -29.79 -10.94
N VAL A 143 8.93 -28.53 -11.36
CA VAL A 143 9.79 -27.57 -10.66
C VAL A 143 9.28 -27.33 -9.23
N ASP A 144 7.98 -27.09 -9.06
CA ASP A 144 7.36 -26.90 -7.74
C ASP A 144 7.58 -28.12 -6.82
N LYS A 145 7.37 -29.32 -7.35
CA LYS A 145 7.49 -30.58 -6.60
C LYS A 145 8.95 -30.94 -6.29
N GLY A 146 9.84 -30.77 -7.27
CA GLY A 146 11.27 -31.08 -7.14
C GLY A 146 12.00 -30.14 -6.18
N LEU A 147 11.62 -28.86 -6.15
CA LEU A 147 12.12 -27.89 -5.18
C LEU A 147 11.36 -27.90 -3.84
N GLY A 148 10.15 -28.47 -3.79
CA GLY A 148 9.32 -28.54 -2.58
C GLY A 148 8.63 -27.22 -2.22
N ILE A 149 8.19 -26.45 -3.22
CA ILE A 149 7.68 -25.08 -3.03
C ILE A 149 6.17 -25.11 -2.71
N THR A 150 5.85 -25.06 -1.42
CA THR A 150 4.46 -25.04 -0.92
C THR A 150 3.79 -23.66 -1.00
N ASN A 151 4.54 -22.57 -0.78
CA ASN A 151 4.01 -21.20 -0.85
C ASN A 151 3.81 -20.76 -2.32
N HIS A 152 2.59 -20.34 -2.67
CA HIS A 152 2.24 -19.98 -4.03
C HIS A 152 2.96 -18.72 -4.55
N LEU A 153 3.23 -17.74 -3.68
CA LEU A 153 3.99 -16.54 -4.06
C LEU A 153 5.46 -16.84 -4.31
N HIS A 154 6.03 -17.88 -3.67
CA HIS A 154 7.38 -18.35 -3.99
C HIS A 154 7.43 -19.02 -5.37
N ARG A 155 6.40 -19.79 -5.73
CA ARG A 155 6.25 -20.34 -7.09
C ARG A 155 6.14 -19.23 -8.13
N LYS A 156 5.25 -18.26 -7.90
CA LYS A 156 5.04 -17.10 -8.77
C LYS A 156 6.33 -16.30 -8.98
N LYS A 157 7.04 -16.00 -7.89
CA LYS A 157 8.36 -15.35 -7.91
C LYS A 157 9.38 -16.10 -8.75
N LEU A 158 9.52 -17.41 -8.54
CA LEU A 158 10.48 -18.23 -9.28
C LEU A 158 10.17 -18.22 -10.78
N ARG A 159 8.90 -18.38 -11.16
CA ARG A 159 8.46 -18.34 -12.57
C ARG A 159 8.74 -16.99 -13.23
N LEU A 160 8.42 -15.88 -12.55
CA LEU A 160 8.71 -14.53 -13.06
C LEU A 160 10.22 -14.29 -13.21
N ALA A 161 11.05 -14.82 -12.31
CA ALA A 161 12.51 -14.72 -12.41
C ALA A 161 13.10 -15.57 -13.56
N ILE A 162 12.53 -16.76 -13.84
CA ILE A 162 12.92 -17.58 -15.01
C ILE A 162 12.48 -16.90 -16.32
N SER A 163 11.24 -16.41 -16.38
CA SER A 163 10.70 -15.65 -17.53
C SER A 163 11.57 -14.44 -17.87
N GLU A 164 12.08 -13.73 -16.85
CA GLU A 164 13.02 -12.63 -17.05
C GLU A 164 14.34 -13.08 -17.69
N LEU A 165 14.94 -14.15 -17.17
CA LEU A 165 16.22 -14.69 -17.65
C LEU A 165 16.13 -15.23 -19.08
N ASN A 166 14.97 -15.74 -19.50
CA ASN A 166 14.71 -16.14 -20.88
C ASN A 166 14.54 -14.95 -21.84
N GLY A 167 14.43 -13.72 -21.31
CA GLY A 167 14.16 -12.51 -22.09
C GLY A 167 12.68 -12.18 -22.28
N ASP A 168 11.78 -13.06 -21.82
CA ASP A 168 10.31 -13.00 -21.92
C ASP A 168 9.71 -11.97 -20.94
N CYS A 169 10.18 -10.72 -21.01
CA CYS A 169 9.68 -9.63 -20.17
C CYS A 169 9.87 -8.25 -20.80
N ASP A 170 8.93 -7.36 -20.49
CA ASP A 170 8.92 -5.97 -20.97
C ASP A 170 9.91 -5.07 -20.21
N LYS A 171 10.12 -3.84 -20.72
CA LYS A 171 11.05 -2.87 -20.12
C LYS A 171 10.69 -2.54 -18.66
N VAL A 172 9.39 -2.48 -18.35
CA VAL A 172 8.88 -2.16 -17.01
C VAL A 172 9.17 -3.31 -16.03
N THR A 173 8.99 -4.56 -16.44
CA THR A 173 9.36 -5.73 -15.63
C THR A 173 10.87 -5.83 -15.41
N LYS A 174 11.69 -5.52 -16.42
CA LYS A 174 13.17 -5.46 -16.28
C LYS A 174 13.62 -4.35 -15.30
N ALA A 175 12.89 -3.24 -15.23
CA ALA A 175 13.13 -2.22 -14.21
C ALA A 175 12.70 -2.71 -12.82
N ALA A 176 11.53 -3.32 -12.70
CA ALA A 176 11.02 -3.89 -11.46
C ALA A 176 11.90 -5.02 -10.89
N ALA A 177 12.54 -5.82 -11.74
CA ALA A 177 13.42 -6.91 -11.34
C ALA A 177 14.67 -6.48 -10.56
N LYS A 178 15.05 -5.21 -10.64
CA LYS A 178 16.16 -4.62 -9.85
C LYS A 178 15.82 -4.47 -8.36
N LEU A 179 14.56 -4.67 -7.97
CA LEU A 179 14.07 -4.39 -6.63
C LEU A 179 13.82 -5.68 -5.84
N ASP A 180 14.62 -5.93 -4.81
CA ASP A 180 14.43 -7.09 -3.93
C ASP A 180 13.20 -6.99 -3.02
N TYR A 181 12.95 -8.06 -2.27
CA TYR A 181 11.78 -8.17 -1.38
C TYR A 181 11.90 -7.39 -0.06
N PHE A 182 13.12 -7.03 0.36
CA PHE A 182 13.30 -6.08 1.47
C PHE A 182 13.00 -4.66 1.03
N TRP A 183 13.32 -4.34 -0.22
CA TRP A 183 13.02 -3.07 -0.83
C TRP A 183 11.50 -2.86 -0.94
N VAL A 184 10.76 -3.85 -1.44
CA VAL A 184 9.28 -3.78 -1.48
C VAL A 184 8.70 -3.58 -0.08
N ALA A 185 9.26 -4.25 0.94
CA ALA A 185 8.84 -4.04 2.32
C ALA A 185 9.22 -2.65 2.89
N LYS A 186 10.26 -1.99 2.36
CA LYS A 186 10.56 -0.58 2.67
C LYS A 186 9.55 0.34 1.98
N TRP A 187 9.23 0.08 0.72
CA TRP A 187 8.22 0.83 -0.05
C TRP A 187 6.81 0.74 0.54
N LEU A 188 6.44 -0.37 1.19
CA LEU A 188 5.20 -0.43 1.97
C LEU A 188 5.14 0.65 3.06
N VAL A 189 6.28 1.09 3.63
CA VAL A 189 6.31 2.24 4.55
C VAL A 189 6.09 3.56 3.80
N ASP A 190 6.68 3.71 2.61
CA ASP A 190 6.51 4.89 1.76
C ASP A 190 5.04 5.07 1.33
N ILE A 191 4.28 4.00 1.05
CA ILE A 191 2.83 4.10 0.76
C ILE A 191 1.93 4.09 2.01
N GLY A 192 2.49 4.05 3.22
CA GLY A 192 1.74 4.16 4.47
C GLY A 192 1.10 2.85 4.96
N LEU A 193 1.63 1.69 4.57
CA LEU A 193 1.18 0.34 4.96
C LEU A 193 2.28 -0.50 5.68
N PRO A 194 2.97 0.03 6.72
CA PRO A 194 4.04 -0.69 7.42
C PRO A 194 3.59 -2.01 8.09
N GLN A 195 2.30 -2.20 8.35
CA GLN A 195 1.74 -3.39 8.97
C GLN A 195 1.83 -4.66 8.10
N TYR A 196 2.00 -4.54 6.78
CA TYR A 196 2.07 -5.69 5.86
C TYR A 196 3.50 -6.12 5.52
N LYS A 197 4.52 -5.46 6.10
CA LYS A 197 5.93 -5.75 5.81
C LYS A 197 6.31 -7.20 6.02
N GLU A 198 5.92 -7.79 7.15
CA GLU A 198 6.30 -9.17 7.48
C GLU A 198 5.64 -10.17 6.53
N ALA A 199 4.37 -9.95 6.15
CA ALA A 199 3.68 -10.78 5.17
C ALA A 199 4.39 -10.76 3.81
N PHE A 200 4.74 -9.58 3.29
CA PHE A 200 5.46 -9.43 2.01
C PHE A 200 6.89 -10.00 2.06
N ILE A 201 7.60 -9.82 3.19
CA ILE A 201 8.93 -10.42 3.42
C ILE A 201 8.84 -11.95 3.45
N ASN A 202 7.85 -12.51 4.15
CA ASN A 202 7.65 -13.95 4.28
C ASN A 202 7.18 -14.59 2.97
N ALA A 203 6.45 -13.85 2.14
CA ALA A 203 6.04 -14.25 0.80
C ALA A 203 7.08 -13.92 -0.31
N ARG A 204 8.21 -13.29 0.05
CA ARG A 204 9.31 -12.92 -0.85
C ARG A 204 8.92 -12.03 -2.03
N VAL A 205 7.88 -11.20 -1.87
CA VAL A 205 7.38 -10.27 -2.90
C VAL A 205 8.47 -9.27 -3.25
N ASP A 206 9.10 -9.45 -4.42
CA ASP A 206 10.06 -8.52 -5.01
C ASP A 206 9.37 -7.62 -6.07
N GLY A 207 10.11 -6.76 -6.76
CA GLY A 207 9.51 -5.86 -7.75
C GLY A 207 8.82 -6.59 -8.91
N ARG A 208 9.29 -7.77 -9.32
CA ARG A 208 8.60 -8.61 -10.32
C ARG A 208 7.25 -9.07 -9.77
N VAL A 209 7.23 -9.69 -8.59
CA VAL A 209 5.96 -10.15 -7.98
C VAL A 209 5.03 -8.96 -7.75
N LEU A 210 5.55 -7.83 -7.25
CA LEU A 210 4.81 -6.59 -7.05
C LEU A 210 4.15 -6.07 -8.34
N ASN A 211 4.87 -6.10 -9.46
CA ASN A 211 4.34 -5.68 -10.76
C ASN A 211 3.15 -6.56 -11.21
N TYR A 212 3.20 -7.87 -10.91
CA TYR A 212 2.21 -8.86 -11.32
C TYR A 212 1.26 -9.33 -10.19
N LEU A 213 1.14 -8.58 -9.08
CA LEU A 213 0.24 -8.94 -7.97
C LEU A 213 -1.22 -9.04 -8.45
N THR A 214 -1.97 -9.97 -7.88
CA THR A 214 -3.43 -10.13 -8.07
C THR A 214 -4.17 -9.79 -6.79
N VAL A 215 -5.51 -9.71 -6.86
CA VAL A 215 -6.36 -9.56 -5.67
C VAL A 215 -6.23 -10.77 -4.74
N GLU A 216 -6.12 -11.99 -5.30
CA GLU A 216 -5.96 -13.22 -4.53
C GLU A 216 -4.61 -13.28 -3.80
N ASP A 217 -3.52 -12.83 -4.44
CA ASP A 217 -2.20 -12.72 -3.81
C ASP A 217 -2.27 -11.90 -2.51
N LEU A 218 -2.88 -10.70 -2.58
CA LEU A 218 -3.04 -9.82 -1.43
C LEU A 218 -3.93 -10.42 -0.34
N VAL A 219 -5.04 -11.05 -0.71
CA VAL A 219 -5.93 -11.76 0.22
C VAL A 219 -5.19 -12.90 0.94
N SER A 220 -4.36 -13.66 0.22
CA SER A 220 -3.55 -14.74 0.80
C SER A 220 -2.50 -14.23 1.80
N MET A 221 -2.02 -13.00 1.62
CA MET A 221 -1.16 -12.27 2.57
C MET A 221 -1.97 -11.56 3.68
N ASN A 222 -3.26 -11.86 3.82
CA ASN A 222 -4.19 -11.27 4.79
C ASN A 222 -4.39 -9.73 4.64
N VAL A 223 -4.14 -9.18 3.45
CA VAL A 223 -4.54 -7.82 3.08
C VAL A 223 -5.99 -7.86 2.62
N LYS A 224 -6.94 -7.55 3.51
CA LYS A 224 -8.39 -7.65 3.23
C LYS A 224 -9.11 -6.32 3.00
N SER A 225 -8.56 -5.21 3.49
CA SER A 225 -9.18 -3.88 3.33
C SER A 225 -9.19 -3.44 1.87
N LEU A 226 -10.36 -3.01 1.37
CA LEU A 226 -10.52 -2.44 0.02
C LEU A 226 -9.68 -1.17 -0.16
N LEU A 227 -9.57 -0.34 0.89
CA LEU A 227 -8.71 0.85 0.89
C LEU A 227 -7.23 0.47 0.69
N HIS A 228 -6.76 -0.59 1.35
CA HIS A 228 -5.37 -1.04 1.22
C HIS A 228 -5.10 -1.69 -0.14
N HIS A 229 -6.08 -2.35 -0.76
CA HIS A 229 -5.97 -2.81 -2.16
C HIS A 229 -5.89 -1.63 -3.14
N ALA A 230 -6.76 -0.62 -2.99
CA ALA A 230 -6.70 0.60 -3.78
C ALA A 230 -5.36 1.34 -3.61
N SER A 231 -4.86 1.41 -2.38
CA SER A 231 -3.53 1.97 -2.06
C SER A 231 -2.41 1.23 -2.77
N ILE A 232 -2.32 -0.11 -2.66
CA ILE A 232 -1.27 -0.89 -3.30
C ILE A 232 -1.39 -0.80 -4.84
N ARG A 233 -2.60 -0.86 -5.41
CA ARG A 233 -2.85 -0.65 -6.85
C ARG A 233 -2.33 0.71 -7.33
N CYS A 234 -2.67 1.79 -6.63
CA CYS A 234 -2.24 3.14 -7.01
C CYS A 234 -0.73 3.33 -6.83
N GLY A 235 -0.15 2.74 -5.79
CA GLY A 235 1.29 2.71 -5.58
C GLY A 235 2.04 1.97 -6.71
N ILE A 236 1.52 0.82 -7.18
CA ILE A 236 2.08 0.10 -8.34
C ILE A 236 1.97 0.98 -9.61
N ARG A 237 0.85 1.67 -9.82
CA ARG A 237 0.69 2.61 -10.94
C ARG A 237 1.74 3.73 -10.91
N VAL A 238 2.01 4.32 -9.74
CA VAL A 238 3.10 5.31 -9.55
C VAL A 238 4.45 4.69 -9.90
N LEU A 239 4.77 3.51 -9.35
CA LEU A 239 6.04 2.82 -9.63
C LEU A 239 6.23 2.54 -11.12
N ARG A 240 5.18 2.13 -11.85
CA ARG A 240 5.26 1.95 -13.31
C ARG A 240 5.49 3.28 -14.04
N SER A 241 4.81 4.37 -13.65
CA SER A 241 4.96 5.67 -14.31
C SER A 241 6.35 6.29 -14.14
N ILE A 242 7.05 5.98 -13.04
CA ILE A 242 8.45 6.38 -12.79
C ILE A 242 9.46 5.31 -13.25
N ASN A 243 9.02 4.30 -14.02
CA ASN A 243 9.83 3.16 -14.48
C ASN A 243 10.64 2.49 -13.34
N PHE A 244 10.01 2.35 -12.18
CA PHE A 244 10.59 1.84 -10.94
C PHE A 244 11.86 2.60 -10.47
N ASP A 245 12.09 3.84 -10.92
CA ASP A 245 13.08 4.75 -10.33
C ASP A 245 12.56 5.35 -9.02
N LEU A 246 13.31 5.10 -7.96
CA LEU A 246 12.92 5.29 -6.58
C LEU A 246 13.38 6.64 -6.00
N GLN A 247 14.25 7.33 -6.74
CA GLN A 247 14.66 8.71 -6.45
C GLN A 247 13.53 9.69 -6.79
N MET A 248 12.62 9.31 -7.68
CA MET A 248 11.42 10.08 -8.03
C MET A 248 10.38 10.11 -6.90
N LEU A 249 10.43 9.23 -5.90
CA LEU A 249 9.49 9.23 -4.76
C LEU A 249 9.82 10.33 -3.74
N LYS A 250 9.05 11.43 -3.76
CA LYS A 250 9.22 12.56 -2.83
C LYS A 250 8.86 12.15 -1.39
N ARG A 251 9.89 12.03 -0.54
CA ARG A 251 9.78 11.66 0.89
C ARG A 251 9.76 12.85 1.85
N ARG A 252 10.27 14.00 1.42
CA ARG A 252 10.32 15.26 2.16
C ARG A 252 10.10 16.41 1.19
N ALA A 253 9.60 17.53 1.69
CA ALA A 253 9.61 18.80 0.97
C ALA A 253 11.04 19.33 0.80
N THR A 254 11.28 20.04 -0.30
CA THR A 254 12.45 20.93 -0.39
C THR A 254 12.22 22.19 0.46
N ALA A 255 13.28 22.98 0.69
CA ALA A 255 13.14 24.26 1.38
C ALA A 255 12.21 25.22 0.60
N GLU A 256 12.35 25.24 -0.72
CA GLU A 256 11.53 26.04 -1.65
C GLU A 256 10.06 25.60 -1.63
N GLU A 257 9.77 24.30 -1.70
CA GLU A 257 8.40 23.77 -1.57
C GLU A 257 7.77 24.15 -0.23
N ALA A 258 8.55 24.11 0.85
CA ALA A 258 8.09 24.48 2.19
C ALA A 258 7.79 26.00 2.29
N GLU A 259 8.63 26.84 1.70
CA GLU A 259 8.43 28.30 1.64
C GLU A 259 7.22 28.68 0.77
N GLN A 260 7.08 28.07 -0.41
CA GLN A 260 5.91 28.23 -1.28
C GLN A 260 4.62 27.83 -0.56
N MET A 261 4.60 26.70 0.14
CA MET A 261 3.43 26.24 0.91
C MET A 261 3.12 27.18 2.09
N ASN A 262 4.13 27.71 2.78
CA ASN A 262 3.94 28.72 3.83
C ASN A 262 3.33 30.01 3.27
N THR A 263 3.79 30.48 2.11
CA THR A 263 3.25 31.65 1.42
C THR A 263 1.81 31.43 0.96
N MET A 264 1.53 30.27 0.34
CA MET A 264 0.16 29.87 -0.05
C MET A 264 -0.77 29.81 1.17
N ARG A 265 -0.34 29.24 2.31
CA ARG A 265 -1.12 29.25 3.56
C ARG A 265 -1.44 30.68 4.01
N GLN A 266 -0.45 31.58 4.02
CA GLN A 266 -0.67 32.97 4.41
C GLN A 266 -1.68 33.68 3.51
N GLN A 267 -1.60 33.47 2.19
CA GLN A 267 -2.57 34.02 1.22
C GLN A 267 -3.97 33.45 1.42
N MET A 268 -4.11 32.13 1.57
CA MET A 268 -5.41 31.47 1.78
C MET A 268 -6.05 31.82 3.13
N ASN A 269 -5.25 32.13 4.15
CA ASN A 269 -5.75 32.62 5.44
C ASN A 269 -6.16 34.11 5.41
N GLN A 270 -5.73 34.88 4.41
CA GLN A 270 -6.11 36.29 4.21
C GLN A 270 -7.32 36.48 3.28
N ILE A 271 -7.56 35.55 2.35
CA ILE A 271 -8.57 35.70 1.28
C ILE A 271 -9.76 34.77 1.50
N THR A 272 -10.89 35.34 1.93
CA THR A 272 -12.14 34.58 2.19
C THR A 272 -13.03 34.38 0.94
N SER A 273 -12.67 34.87 -0.26
CA SER A 273 -13.60 34.82 -1.42
C SER A 273 -13.03 34.53 -2.82
N THR A 274 -11.71 34.54 -3.06
CA THR A 274 -11.15 34.23 -4.40
C THR A 274 -9.98 33.25 -4.32
N LEU A 275 -10.15 32.08 -4.96
CA LEU A 275 -9.05 31.16 -5.22
C LEU A 275 -7.93 31.88 -6.02
N PRO A 276 -6.65 31.69 -5.67
CA PRO A 276 -5.55 32.25 -6.44
C PRO A 276 -5.60 31.76 -7.91
N PRO A 277 -5.08 32.56 -8.86
CA PRO A 277 -5.14 32.22 -10.29
C PRO A 277 -4.41 30.90 -10.60
N ASN A 278 -5.00 30.18 -11.54
CA ASN A 278 -4.80 28.76 -11.76
C ASN A 278 -3.39 28.44 -12.32
N GLN A 279 -2.53 27.79 -11.54
CA GLN A 279 -1.39 27.02 -12.05
C GLN A 279 -1.67 25.52 -11.91
N SER A 280 -2.70 25.04 -12.60
CA SER A 280 -2.85 23.62 -12.91
C SER A 280 -1.92 23.28 -14.08
N SER A 281 -0.61 23.26 -13.84
CA SER A 281 0.30 22.49 -14.69
C SER A 281 0.05 21.00 -14.45
N GLU A 282 0.13 20.20 -15.52
CA GLU A 282 0.12 18.73 -15.39
C GLU A 282 1.27 18.26 -14.48
N ASP A 283 2.36 19.03 -14.44
CA ASP A 283 3.53 18.83 -13.58
C ASP A 283 3.16 18.71 -12.09
N ASN A 284 2.23 19.51 -11.57
CA ASN A 284 1.82 19.43 -10.15
C ASN A 284 1.07 18.11 -9.87
N VAL A 285 0.23 17.64 -10.80
CA VAL A 285 -0.45 16.34 -10.65
C VAL A 285 0.55 15.18 -10.71
N GLY A 286 1.52 15.27 -11.62
CA GLY A 286 2.66 14.35 -11.70
C GLY A 286 3.46 14.33 -10.40
N GLU A 287 3.82 15.50 -9.88
CA GLU A 287 4.53 15.66 -8.62
C GLU A 287 3.78 15.03 -7.44
N VAL A 288 2.54 15.46 -7.19
CA VAL A 288 1.77 14.98 -6.03
C VAL A 288 1.57 13.47 -6.09
N SER A 289 1.49 12.87 -7.30
CA SER A 289 1.39 11.41 -7.43
C SER A 289 2.57 10.64 -6.81
N THR A 290 3.76 11.23 -6.78
CA THR A 290 5.00 10.61 -6.24
C THR A 290 5.18 10.79 -4.73
N TRP A 291 4.32 11.58 -4.07
CA TRP A 291 4.43 11.86 -2.63
C TRP A 291 4.25 10.59 -1.80
N THR A 292 5.18 10.33 -0.89
CA THR A 292 5.01 9.25 0.10
C THR A 292 4.03 9.67 1.19
N CYS A 293 3.54 8.69 1.96
CA CYS A 293 2.75 8.92 3.18
C CYS A 293 3.45 9.90 4.14
N HIS A 294 4.79 9.90 4.21
CA HIS A 294 5.54 10.87 5.00
C HIS A 294 5.40 12.30 4.45
N ARG A 295 5.50 12.49 3.13
CA ARG A 295 5.35 13.79 2.47
C ARG A 295 3.92 14.33 2.59
N VAL A 296 2.90 13.46 2.58
CA VAL A 296 1.50 13.82 2.88
C VAL A 296 1.35 14.24 4.35
N MET A 297 1.92 13.50 5.30
CA MET A 297 1.94 13.89 6.72
C MET A 297 2.70 15.20 6.97
N GLU A 298 3.71 15.52 6.16
CA GLU A 298 4.45 16.78 6.22
C GLU A 298 3.62 17.94 5.65
N TRP A 299 2.97 17.76 4.50
CA TRP A 299 1.99 18.71 3.97
C TRP A 299 0.90 19.05 4.99
N LEU A 300 0.31 18.04 5.66
CA LEU A 300 -0.66 18.27 6.73
C LEU A 300 -0.12 19.16 7.87
N ARG A 301 1.16 19.06 8.23
CA ARG A 301 1.77 19.97 9.23
C ARG A 301 1.93 21.39 8.70
N MET A 302 2.20 21.54 7.40
CA MET A 302 2.33 22.85 6.75
C MET A 302 1.00 23.59 6.61
N ILE A 303 -0.14 22.89 6.64
CA ILE A 303 -1.48 23.46 6.56
C ILE A 303 -2.24 23.40 7.92
N ASP A 304 -1.51 23.42 9.04
CA ASP A 304 -2.02 23.44 10.41
C ASP A 304 -2.77 22.17 10.92
N PHE A 305 -2.74 21.05 10.18
CA PHE A 305 -3.27 19.74 10.60
C PHE A 305 -2.24 18.84 11.30
N ALA A 306 -1.27 19.44 12.01
CA ALA A 306 -0.14 18.72 12.61
C ALA A 306 -0.56 17.64 13.63
N GLU A 307 -1.63 17.88 14.39
CA GLU A 307 -2.17 16.94 15.38
C GLU A 307 -2.87 15.72 14.76
N PHE A 308 -3.42 15.87 13.54
CA PHE A 308 -4.12 14.78 12.83
C PHE A 308 -3.18 13.95 11.97
N ALA A 309 -2.05 14.51 11.50
CA ALA A 309 -1.10 13.84 10.63
C ALA A 309 -0.66 12.42 11.10
N PRO A 310 -0.41 12.15 12.41
CA PRO A 310 -0.07 10.81 12.88
C PRO A 310 -1.11 9.72 12.57
N ASN A 311 -2.39 10.09 12.41
CA ASN A 311 -3.49 9.16 12.13
C ASN A 311 -3.38 8.50 10.74
N LEU A 312 -2.58 9.07 9.82
CA LEU A 312 -2.32 8.45 8.52
C LEU A 312 -1.35 7.25 8.58
N ARG A 313 -0.69 6.99 9.72
CA ARG A 313 0.18 5.81 9.86
C ARG A 313 -0.63 4.52 9.76
N GLY A 314 -0.34 3.70 8.75
CA GLY A 314 -1.06 2.45 8.50
C GLY A 314 -2.33 2.59 7.66
N SER A 315 -2.69 3.82 7.25
CA SER A 315 -3.91 4.10 6.46
C SER A 315 -3.81 3.79 4.96
N GLY A 316 -2.59 3.62 4.44
CA GLY A 316 -2.33 3.54 2.99
C GLY A 316 -2.41 4.87 2.23
N VAL A 317 -2.60 6.01 2.90
CA VAL A 317 -2.67 7.33 2.24
C VAL A 317 -1.30 7.79 1.78
N HIS A 318 -1.18 8.02 0.48
CA HIS A 318 -0.02 8.55 -0.23
C HIS A 318 -0.49 9.26 -1.51
N GLY A 319 0.43 9.94 -2.20
CA GLY A 319 0.17 10.73 -3.41
C GLY A 319 -0.59 9.99 -4.50
N GLY A 320 -0.11 8.82 -4.89
CA GLY A 320 -0.76 7.96 -5.89
C GLY A 320 -2.21 7.63 -5.58
N LEU A 321 -2.57 7.36 -4.33
CA LEU A 321 -3.97 7.16 -3.91
C LEU A 321 -4.79 8.45 -4.06
N ILE A 322 -4.25 9.60 -3.65
CA ILE A 322 -4.93 10.90 -3.78
C ILE A 322 -5.24 11.21 -5.25
N ILE A 323 -4.26 10.98 -6.15
CA ILE A 323 -4.34 11.36 -7.56
C ILE A 323 -5.09 10.35 -8.44
N PHE A 324 -4.84 9.05 -8.29
CA PHE A 324 -5.35 8.03 -9.23
C PHE A 324 -6.64 7.35 -8.80
N GLU A 325 -7.11 7.57 -7.56
CA GLU A 325 -8.31 6.90 -7.06
C GLU A 325 -9.51 7.84 -6.94
N ASP A 326 -10.50 7.65 -7.81
CA ASP A 326 -11.69 8.52 -7.83
C ASP A 326 -12.63 8.30 -6.64
N GLY A 327 -12.61 7.10 -6.05
CA GLY A 327 -13.27 6.82 -4.77
C GLY A 327 -12.62 7.49 -3.55
N PHE A 328 -11.42 8.06 -3.68
CA PHE A 328 -10.73 8.77 -2.61
C PHE A 328 -11.01 10.28 -2.69
N ASN A 329 -11.71 10.83 -1.70
CA ASN A 329 -12.11 12.23 -1.63
C ASN A 329 -11.79 12.87 -0.26
N ILE A 330 -12.15 14.15 -0.10
CA ILE A 330 -11.94 14.90 1.15
C ILE A 330 -12.67 14.27 2.34
N GLU A 331 -13.84 13.65 2.12
CA GLU A 331 -14.59 12.96 3.16
C GLU A 331 -13.88 11.68 3.64
N THR A 332 -13.31 10.89 2.73
CA THR A 332 -12.43 9.75 3.06
C THR A 332 -11.17 10.23 3.80
N MET A 333 -10.52 11.30 3.34
CA MET A 333 -9.35 11.90 4.02
C MET A 333 -9.69 12.33 5.46
N CYS A 334 -10.79 13.07 5.66
CA CYS A 334 -11.23 13.48 7.00
C CYS A 334 -11.54 12.29 7.91
N THR A 335 -12.05 11.19 7.35
CA THR A 335 -12.36 9.96 8.09
C THR A 335 -11.08 9.27 8.56
N LEU A 336 -10.07 9.18 7.68
CA LEU A 336 -8.75 8.61 8.00
C LEU A 336 -7.94 9.49 8.97
N LEU A 337 -8.15 10.81 8.92
CA LEU A 337 -7.61 11.75 9.90
C LEU A 337 -8.37 11.75 11.24
N SER A 338 -9.45 10.97 11.38
CA SER A 338 -10.32 10.94 12.56
C SER A 338 -10.96 12.29 12.92
N ILE A 339 -11.23 13.14 11.92
CA ILE A 339 -11.91 14.43 12.09
C ILE A 339 -13.43 14.20 12.07
N PRO A 340 -14.19 14.44 13.16
CA PRO A 340 -15.64 14.23 13.18
C PRO A 340 -16.40 15.12 12.19
N SER A 341 -17.60 14.70 11.76
CA SER A 341 -18.47 15.51 10.88
C SER A 341 -18.90 16.84 11.52
N SER A 342 -19.01 16.89 12.84
CA SER A 342 -19.34 18.10 13.61
C SER A 342 -18.25 19.19 13.57
N ARG A 343 -17.00 18.86 13.22
CA ARG A 343 -15.90 19.82 13.10
C ARG A 343 -15.89 20.50 11.73
N THR A 344 -17.00 21.17 11.40
CA THR A 344 -17.26 21.75 10.06
C THR A 344 -16.19 22.75 9.61
N LEU A 345 -15.69 23.62 10.51
CA LEU A 345 -14.63 24.58 10.19
C LEU A 345 -13.32 23.89 9.80
N LEU A 346 -12.87 22.87 10.55
CA LEU A 346 -11.67 22.09 10.21
C LEU A 346 -11.85 21.36 8.88
N ARG A 347 -13.02 20.75 8.65
CA ARG A 347 -13.32 20.07 7.37
C ARG A 347 -13.32 21.02 6.19
N ARG A 348 -13.88 22.22 6.34
CA ARG A 348 -13.86 23.28 5.30
C ARG A 348 -12.41 23.72 5.01
N HIS A 349 -11.63 23.98 6.06
CA HIS A 349 -10.23 24.38 5.93
C HIS A 349 -9.41 23.32 5.18
N LEU A 350 -9.55 22.03 5.55
CA LEU A 350 -8.88 20.94 4.84
C LEU A 350 -9.36 20.80 3.39
N SER A 351 -10.66 21.02 3.10
CA SER A 351 -11.19 21.00 1.73
C SER A 351 -10.49 22.04 0.84
N THR A 352 -10.37 23.28 1.30
CA THR A 352 -9.73 24.34 0.52
C THR A 352 -8.28 24.00 0.18
N PHE A 353 -7.50 23.47 1.14
CA PHE A 353 -6.12 23.05 0.87
C PHE A 353 -6.03 21.77 0.03
N PHE A 354 -6.97 20.83 0.18
CA PHE A 354 -7.03 19.63 -0.65
C PHE A 354 -7.34 19.98 -2.11
N GLU A 355 -8.30 20.87 -2.35
CA GLU A 355 -8.65 21.39 -3.68
C GLU A 355 -7.48 22.15 -4.33
N SER A 356 -6.74 22.95 -3.54
CA SER A 356 -5.51 23.62 -4.00
C SER A 356 -4.40 22.63 -4.33
N LEU A 357 -4.24 21.56 -3.54
CA LEU A 357 -3.23 20.51 -3.76
C LEU A 357 -3.46 19.73 -5.07
N VAL A 358 -4.71 19.30 -5.31
CA VAL A 358 -5.01 18.35 -6.40
C VAL A 358 -5.46 19.01 -7.71
N GLY A 359 -5.81 20.30 -7.69
CA GLY A 359 -6.26 21.04 -8.86
C GLY A 359 -7.71 20.80 -9.27
N LYS A 360 -8.28 21.74 -10.02
CA LYS A 360 -9.72 21.79 -10.35
C LYS A 360 -10.20 20.59 -11.18
N ASP A 361 -9.39 20.11 -12.12
CA ASP A 361 -9.78 19.02 -13.03
C ASP A 361 -9.93 17.69 -12.29
N LEU A 362 -9.06 17.42 -11.32
CA LEU A 362 -9.15 16.22 -10.49
C LEU A 362 -10.31 16.30 -9.49
N ILE A 363 -10.63 17.50 -8.97
CA ILE A 363 -11.87 17.71 -8.19
C ILE A 363 -13.12 17.47 -9.04
N LEU A 364 -13.14 17.95 -10.30
CA LEU A 364 -14.24 17.71 -11.22
C LEU A 364 -14.38 16.21 -11.54
N ARG A 365 -13.28 15.50 -11.82
CA ARG A 365 -13.28 14.05 -12.07
C ARG A 365 -13.83 13.25 -10.89
N LYS A 366 -13.39 13.57 -9.66
CA LYS A 366 -13.89 12.94 -8.43
C LYS A 366 -15.36 13.25 -8.16
N ARG A 367 -15.83 14.46 -8.51
CA ARG A 367 -17.26 14.83 -8.43
C ARG A 367 -18.11 14.03 -9.41
N GLN A 368 -17.70 13.96 -10.68
CA GLN A 368 -18.37 13.15 -11.71
C GLN A 368 -18.42 11.67 -11.31
N TYR A 369 -17.34 11.12 -10.73
CA TYR A 369 -17.37 9.77 -10.18
C TYR A 369 -18.45 9.61 -9.11
N LYS A 370 -18.52 10.53 -8.12
CA LYS A 370 -19.52 10.52 -7.04
C LYS A 370 -20.99 10.64 -7.53
N GLU A 371 -21.21 11.18 -8.73
CA GLU A 371 -22.53 11.29 -9.37
C GLU A 371 -22.96 10.00 -10.09
N LEU A 372 -22.05 9.05 -10.35
CA LEU A 372 -22.39 7.77 -10.99
C LEU A 372 -23.21 6.87 -10.05
N PRO A 373 -24.34 6.27 -10.50
CA PRO A 373 -25.19 5.40 -9.66
C PRO A 373 -24.50 4.13 -9.12
N SER A 374 -23.38 3.71 -9.72
CA SER A 374 -22.57 2.60 -9.24
C SER A 374 -21.29 3.02 -8.51
N SER A 375 -21.12 4.31 -8.21
CA SER A 375 -20.01 4.77 -7.40
C SER A 375 -20.21 4.40 -5.94
N GLN A 376 -19.12 4.03 -5.28
CA GLN A 376 -19.05 3.97 -3.83
C GLN A 376 -17.79 4.72 -3.38
N PRO A 377 -17.88 5.58 -2.35
CA PRO A 377 -16.71 6.20 -1.77
C PRO A 377 -15.87 5.13 -1.08
N LEU A 378 -14.54 5.33 -1.05
CA LEU A 378 -13.66 4.42 -0.32
C LEU A 378 -13.96 4.50 1.19
N ASN A 379 -14.47 3.39 1.71
CA ASN A 379 -14.71 3.17 3.12
C ASN A 379 -13.50 2.44 3.74
N PRO A 380 -12.76 3.05 4.69
CA PRO A 380 -11.60 2.43 5.33
C PRO A 380 -11.87 1.07 5.98
N SER A 381 -13.08 0.87 6.50
CA SER A 381 -13.50 -0.34 7.21
C SER A 381 -14.08 -1.43 6.30
N ALA A 382 -14.17 -1.20 4.98
CA ALA A 382 -14.75 -2.17 4.06
C ALA A 382 -13.72 -3.23 3.64
N GLU A 383 -14.08 -4.50 3.80
CA GLU A 383 -13.24 -5.65 3.44
C GLU A 383 -13.72 -6.34 2.16
N ILE A 384 -12.77 -7.00 1.48
CA ILE A 384 -13.03 -7.87 0.33
C ILE A 384 -13.78 -9.11 0.78
N LYS A 385 -15.00 -9.25 0.27
CA LYS A 385 -15.84 -10.44 0.47
C LYS A 385 -15.36 -11.54 -0.47
N THR A 386 -14.49 -12.42 0.02
CA THR A 386 -14.05 -13.64 -0.68
C THR A 386 -15.18 -14.68 -0.76
N ASN A 387 -16.21 -14.37 -1.56
CA ASN A 387 -17.22 -15.36 -1.91
C ASN A 387 -16.71 -16.18 -3.11
N LYS A 388 -16.95 -17.50 -3.16
CA LYS A 388 -16.45 -18.42 -4.21
C LYS A 388 -17.01 -18.16 -5.63
N LYS A 389 -17.64 -17.00 -5.85
CA LYS A 389 -18.21 -16.50 -7.11
C LYS A 389 -17.83 -15.03 -7.38
N SER A 390 -16.76 -14.53 -6.76
CA SER A 390 -16.35 -13.10 -6.75
C SER A 390 -15.77 -12.55 -8.08
N ALA A 391 -16.08 -13.17 -9.23
CA ALA A 391 -15.72 -12.67 -10.55
C ALA A 391 -16.64 -11.52 -11.04
N LEU A 392 -17.62 -11.10 -10.23
CA LEU A 392 -18.73 -10.24 -10.67
C LEU A 392 -18.61 -8.76 -10.28
N TRP A 393 -17.84 -8.39 -9.25
CA TRP A 393 -17.66 -6.97 -8.89
C TRP A 393 -16.86 -6.20 -9.95
N PHE A 394 -15.81 -6.81 -10.51
CA PHE A 394 -14.98 -6.22 -11.55
C PHE A 394 -15.48 -6.47 -12.99
N SER A 395 -16.55 -7.27 -13.16
CA SER A 395 -17.13 -7.59 -14.47
C SER A 395 -17.56 -6.37 -15.31
N LYS A 396 -17.70 -5.20 -14.67
CA LYS A 396 -18.07 -3.92 -15.30
C LYS A 396 -16.92 -3.19 -16.00
N LEU A 397 -15.69 -3.70 -15.96
CA LEU A 397 -14.55 -3.20 -16.75
C LEU A 397 -14.30 -3.98 -18.07
N LYS A 398 -15.19 -4.91 -18.45
CA LYS A 398 -15.08 -5.60 -19.75
C LYS A 398 -15.39 -4.69 -20.93
N SER A 399 -14.36 -4.09 -21.51
CA SER A 399 -14.32 -3.71 -22.92
C SER A 399 -13.00 -4.15 -23.56
N SER A 400 -13.09 -4.58 -24.81
CA SER A 400 -12.04 -5.18 -25.64
C SER A 400 -11.57 -6.61 -25.30
N LYS A 401 -11.44 -7.43 -26.35
CA LYS A 401 -11.04 -8.84 -26.32
C LYS A 401 -9.51 -8.96 -26.35
N VAL A 402 -8.87 -9.30 -25.23
CA VAL A 402 -7.68 -10.16 -25.22
C VAL A 402 -7.79 -11.08 -24.00
N ALA A 403 -8.33 -12.28 -24.20
CA ALA A 403 -8.23 -13.36 -23.24
C ALA A 403 -7.23 -14.37 -23.80
N GLN A 404 -6.01 -14.36 -23.27
CA GLN A 404 -4.98 -15.33 -23.60
C GLN A 404 -4.36 -15.80 -22.27
N ASP A 405 -4.47 -17.10 -22.04
CA ASP A 405 -3.90 -17.92 -20.97
C ASP A 405 -3.89 -17.38 -19.53
N GLY A 406 -4.95 -17.74 -18.79
CA GLY A 406 -4.85 -18.20 -17.39
C GLY A 406 -4.37 -17.22 -16.31
N MET A 407 -4.03 -15.97 -16.65
CA MET A 407 -3.59 -14.97 -15.69
C MET A 407 -4.80 -14.35 -14.97
N ASP A 408 -4.86 -14.54 -13.65
CA ASP A 408 -5.85 -13.89 -12.79
C ASP A 408 -5.79 -12.36 -12.92
N GLU A 409 -6.93 -11.71 -12.66
CA GLU A 409 -7.06 -10.26 -12.75
C GLU A 409 -6.00 -9.53 -11.90
N TYR A 410 -5.02 -8.92 -12.58
CA TYR A 410 -3.94 -8.18 -11.93
C TYR A 410 -4.52 -7.03 -11.09
N LEU A 411 -4.01 -6.89 -9.87
CA LEU A 411 -4.36 -5.83 -8.94
C LEU A 411 -4.19 -4.44 -9.57
N CYS A 412 -3.18 -4.27 -10.42
CA CYS A 412 -3.02 -3.09 -11.26
C CYS A 412 -2.93 -3.53 -12.73
N PRO A 413 -3.96 -3.30 -13.56
CA PRO A 413 -3.95 -3.63 -15.00
C PRO A 413 -2.69 -3.12 -15.70
N MET A 414 -2.08 -3.94 -16.55
CA MET A 414 -0.75 -3.64 -17.15
C MET A 414 -0.79 -2.49 -18.15
N TYR A 415 -1.87 -2.40 -18.92
CA TYR A 415 -2.11 -1.31 -19.85
C TYR A 415 -2.79 -0.14 -19.14
N PRO A 416 -2.59 1.11 -19.59
CA PRO A 416 -3.45 2.20 -19.18
C PRO A 416 -4.89 1.85 -19.58
N VAL A 417 -5.73 1.56 -18.58
CA VAL A 417 -7.16 1.81 -18.74
C VAL A 417 -7.24 3.33 -18.91
N GLU A 418 -7.44 3.79 -20.15
CA GLU A 418 -7.72 5.18 -20.43
C GLU A 418 -8.82 5.63 -19.46
N PRO A 419 -8.69 6.82 -18.83
CA PRO A 419 -9.83 7.41 -18.15
C PRO A 419 -10.98 7.39 -19.14
N GLN A 420 -12.12 6.80 -18.74
CA GLN A 420 -13.34 6.82 -19.53
C GLN A 420 -13.80 8.28 -19.60
N LEU A 421 -13.21 9.04 -20.51
CA LEU A 421 -13.65 10.36 -20.93
C LEU A 421 -15.07 10.14 -21.41
N ILE A 422 -16.02 10.48 -20.53
CA ILE A 422 -17.44 10.40 -20.81
C ILE A 422 -17.64 11.29 -22.02
N LYS A 423 -17.82 10.66 -23.19
CA LYS A 423 -18.09 11.36 -24.44
C LYS A 423 -19.36 12.17 -24.18
N SER A 424 -19.21 13.48 -24.05
CA SER A 424 -20.33 14.39 -23.95
C SER A 424 -21.24 14.13 -25.16
N PRO A 425 -22.57 14.00 -24.98
CA PRO A 425 -23.47 13.82 -26.11
C PRO A 425 -23.30 15.05 -27.02
N SER A 426 -22.76 14.83 -28.21
CA SER A 426 -22.55 15.90 -29.17
C SER A 426 -23.91 16.52 -29.49
N ARG A 427 -24.06 17.80 -29.15
CA ARG A 427 -25.20 18.58 -29.65
C ARG A 427 -25.13 18.53 -31.17
N LYS A 428 -26.10 17.86 -31.79
CA LYS A 428 -26.33 17.99 -33.23
C LYS A 428 -26.67 19.46 -33.48
N SER A 429 -25.73 20.21 -34.04
CA SER A 429 -26.04 21.48 -34.68
C SER A 429 -26.85 21.16 -35.92
N GLU A 430 -28.15 21.44 -35.90
CA GLU A 430 -28.98 21.45 -37.10
C GLU A 430 -28.47 22.57 -38.02
N GLY A 431 -27.61 22.18 -38.97
CA GLY A 431 -27.07 23.08 -39.98
C GLY A 431 -28.16 23.43 -40.99
N LEU A 432 -28.76 24.60 -40.84
CA LEU A 432 -29.71 25.14 -41.81
C LEU A 432 -29.01 25.30 -43.17
N ILE A 433 -29.49 24.60 -44.19
CA ILE A 433 -28.91 24.65 -45.54
C ILE A 433 -29.29 26.00 -46.17
N SER A 434 -28.30 26.85 -46.44
CA SER A 434 -28.42 27.95 -47.40
C SER A 434 -27.62 27.61 -48.65
N ARG A 435 -28.31 27.53 -49.79
CA ARG A 435 -27.72 27.31 -51.12
C ARG A 435 -27.46 28.65 -51.77
N GLU A 436 -26.20 28.97 -52.02
CA GLU A 436 -25.69 29.96 -52.99
C GLU A 436 -24.16 29.85 -52.98
N GLY A 437 -23.41 29.94 -54.07
CA GLY A 437 -23.79 30.01 -55.48
C GLY A 437 -22.49 30.05 -56.29
N SER A 438 -22.07 28.92 -56.86
CA SER A 438 -20.79 28.83 -57.56
C SER A 438 -20.87 29.44 -58.96
N GLN A 439 -20.21 30.57 -59.19
CA GLN A 439 -19.84 31.02 -60.53
C GLN A 439 -18.31 31.09 -60.70
N LEU A 440 -17.86 30.63 -61.86
CA LEU A 440 -16.47 30.61 -62.28
C LEU A 440 -16.05 31.98 -62.81
N SER A 441 -14.79 32.35 -62.57
CA SER A 441 -14.01 33.11 -63.55
C SER A 441 -12.54 32.71 -63.47
N ARG A 442 -12.10 31.84 -64.38
CA ARG A 442 -10.67 31.67 -64.69
C ARG A 442 -10.28 32.77 -65.69
N ILE A 443 -9.15 33.42 -65.47
CA ILE A 443 -8.44 34.21 -66.49
C ILE A 443 -7.10 33.50 -66.76
N PRO A 444 -6.68 33.30 -68.02
CA PRO A 444 -5.48 32.54 -68.37
C PRO A 444 -4.30 33.45 -68.79
N GLU A 445 -3.07 32.94 -68.64
CA GLU A 445 -1.88 33.31 -69.43
C GLU A 445 -0.83 32.19 -69.20
N SER A 446 -0.50 31.39 -70.22
CA SER A 446 0.71 31.46 -71.08
C SER A 446 1.95 30.78 -70.43
N VAL A 447 2.89 30.09 -71.11
CA VAL A 447 3.37 30.10 -72.52
C VAL A 447 3.79 28.68 -73.00
N ASN A 448 3.70 28.48 -74.32
CA ASN A 448 4.30 27.46 -75.22
C ASN A 448 5.57 26.70 -74.76
N VAL A 449 5.68 25.41 -75.13
CA VAL A 449 6.41 24.92 -76.33
C VAL A 449 5.59 23.80 -76.97
#